data_AF-A0A954GCG8-F1
#
_entry.id   AF-A0A954GCG8-F1
#
_cell.length_a   1.000
_cell.length_b   1.000
_cell.length_c   1.000
_cell.angle_alpha   90.00
_cell.angle_beta   90.00
_cell.angle_gamma   90.00
#
_symmetry.space_group_name_H-M   'P 1'
#
loop_
_entity.id
_entity.type
_entity.pdbx_description
1 polymer ?
#
loop_
_entity_poly.entity_id
_entity_poly.type
_entity_poly.pdbx_seq_one_letter_code
_entity_poly.pdbx_strand_id
1 'polypeptide(L)'
;MFGRSNDSPVHFILLNVMVVVISVIFAQGRVSAAEQQAATVAEAVKAIDLSKFPTLIGAEEVGTLTVAQLSYLAEGECKAAFEFQRKALTDLKWSELPGSAVTDQYASGVFTRDGFVLSVSVVPSGDPQQPNLLHVSINLHGNVDLQKLPTPSGLTMVYAGPQIAMYSTDSSVAETTAACRKGLLAAGWQPYGNAGDTHFFKQNAVRLTASINSAPGLDGKTAVSFSAEQMSADVPAPVDNVQLQYADSTKQVLFDTKDIRENIVSFYRNTLGDSKWQATTDHPVQIGFKDVLIFRNPAKDMLTLEMYPVEEEQVLRVTAKYETAAEVAAIEKKLDAEMATAKKRAELEKNTPLPKVSVQLPAKARLTEESSTKWELTVATGQAKATVAEMRKQFKKSGWTEEVLIDDGMVGEITLKKGRQEVSFSYVDPGFIPAEITLQASHAELQKAHAKE
;
A
#
# COMPACT_ATOMS: atom_id res chain seq x y z
N MET A 1 -70.53 48.30 39.54
CA MET A 1 -71.86 47.67 39.44
C MET A 1 -72.08 47.31 37.98
N PHE A 2 -71.93 46.03 37.61
CA PHE A 2 -73.02 45.06 37.34
C PHE A 2 -73.98 45.57 36.23
N GLY A 3 -74.27 44.89 35.12
CA GLY A 3 -73.94 43.55 34.61
C GLY A 3 -75.08 43.04 33.68
N ARG A 4 -74.71 42.36 32.57
CA ARG A 4 -75.43 41.32 31.76
C ARG A 4 -76.80 41.69 31.12
N SER A 5 -77.29 41.12 30.00
CA SER A 5 -77.18 39.75 29.46
C SER A 5 -77.56 39.60 27.95
N ASN A 6 -77.02 38.54 27.31
CA ASN A 6 -77.59 37.55 26.36
C ASN A 6 -78.53 37.93 25.18
N ASP A 7 -78.20 37.50 23.94
CA ASP A 7 -78.69 36.24 23.34
C ASP A 7 -78.02 35.89 21.99
N SER A 8 -78.06 34.60 21.64
CA SER A 8 -77.23 33.82 20.70
C SER A 8 -77.79 33.67 19.26
N PRO A 9 -77.01 33.10 18.30
CA PRO A 9 -77.24 33.23 16.85
C PRO A 9 -77.82 31.99 16.15
N VAL A 10 -78.32 32.21 14.92
CA VAL A 10 -78.93 31.22 14.01
C VAL A 10 -77.91 30.67 13.00
N HIS A 11 -77.93 29.35 12.81
CA HIS A 11 -77.17 28.56 11.83
C HIS A 11 -77.74 28.64 10.40
N PHE A 12 -76.86 28.60 9.39
CA PHE A 12 -77.13 27.91 8.11
C PHE A 12 -75.82 27.36 7.51
N ILE A 13 -75.90 26.12 7.03
CA ILE A 13 -74.81 25.26 6.55
C ILE A 13 -74.47 25.57 5.08
N LEU A 14 -73.18 25.68 4.75
CA LEU A 14 -72.67 25.72 3.37
C LEU A 14 -71.54 24.70 3.19
N LEU A 15 -71.70 23.88 2.16
CA LEU A 15 -70.89 22.74 1.76
C LEU A 15 -69.59 23.24 1.08
N ASN A 16 -68.41 22.84 1.58
CA ASN A 16 -67.12 23.10 0.93
C ASN A 16 -66.79 22.00 -0.09
N VAL A 17 -66.63 22.37 -1.36
CA VAL A 17 -65.99 21.56 -2.40
C VAL A 17 -64.59 22.11 -2.62
N MET A 18 -63.57 21.35 -2.22
CA MET A 18 -62.16 21.74 -2.38
C MET A 18 -61.62 21.15 -3.70
N VAL A 19 -61.35 22.03 -4.66
CA VAL A 19 -60.64 21.69 -5.90
C VAL A 19 -59.14 21.72 -5.61
N VAL A 20 -58.49 20.55 -5.62
CA VAL A 20 -57.03 20.43 -5.53
C VAL A 20 -56.45 20.54 -6.93
N VAL A 21 -55.77 21.66 -7.21
CA VAL A 21 -54.96 21.84 -8.41
C VAL A 21 -53.59 21.21 -8.14
N ILE A 22 -53.32 20.07 -8.78
CA ILE A 22 -52.00 19.43 -8.77
C ILE A 22 -51.15 20.10 -9.86
N SER A 23 -50.33 21.06 -9.47
CA SER A 23 -49.27 21.60 -10.33
C SER A 23 -48.10 20.62 -10.34
N VAL A 24 -47.93 19.88 -11.45
CA VAL A 24 -46.71 19.10 -11.70
C VAL A 24 -45.61 20.08 -12.13
N ILE A 25 -44.78 20.48 -11.17
CA ILE A 25 -43.53 21.18 -11.43
C ILE A 25 -42.49 20.11 -11.77
N PHE A 26 -42.05 20.06 -13.02
CA PHE A 26 -40.79 19.39 -13.38
C PHE A 26 -39.64 20.17 -12.75
N ALA A 27 -39.25 19.78 -11.55
CA ALA A 27 -38.01 20.22 -10.95
C ALA A 27 -36.85 19.57 -11.71
N GLN A 28 -36.28 20.29 -12.68
CA GLN A 28 -34.87 20.09 -13.00
C GLN A 28 -34.11 20.35 -11.71
N GLY A 29 -33.53 19.29 -11.14
CA GLY A 29 -32.76 19.34 -9.90
C GLY A 29 -31.52 20.21 -10.06
N ARG A 30 -31.68 21.53 -9.96
CA ARG A 30 -30.59 22.41 -9.51
C ARG A 30 -30.44 22.16 -8.03
N VAL A 31 -29.50 21.27 -7.69
CA VAL A 31 -28.93 21.26 -6.34
C VAL A 31 -28.45 22.68 -6.09
N SER A 32 -29.05 23.34 -5.10
CA SER A 32 -28.55 24.58 -4.53
C SER A 32 -27.05 24.40 -4.26
N ALA A 33 -26.23 25.34 -4.73
CA ALA A 33 -24.78 25.40 -4.48
C ALA A 33 -24.47 25.70 -3.00
N ALA A 34 -24.98 24.88 -2.08
CA ALA A 34 -24.31 24.65 -0.82
C ALA A 34 -22.90 24.15 -1.17
N GLU A 35 -21.87 24.71 -0.54
CA GLU A 35 -20.47 24.34 -0.73
C GLU A 35 -20.34 22.82 -0.90
N GLN A 36 -20.11 22.38 -2.14
CA GLN A 36 -20.10 20.97 -2.45
C GLN A 36 -18.83 20.38 -1.83
N GLN A 37 -19.00 19.76 -0.67
CA GLN A 37 -17.92 19.08 0.03
C GLN A 37 -17.29 18.04 -0.90
N ALA A 38 -15.96 17.92 -0.83
CA ALA A 38 -15.23 16.89 -1.55
C ALA A 38 -15.81 15.50 -1.28
N ALA A 39 -15.82 14.63 -2.29
CA ALA A 39 -16.44 13.32 -2.22
C ALA A 39 -15.75 12.38 -1.22
N THR A 40 -16.56 11.56 -0.55
CA THR A 40 -16.13 10.36 0.18
C THR A 40 -15.87 9.20 -0.78
N VAL A 41 -15.16 8.15 -0.32
CA VAL A 41 -14.96 6.93 -1.13
C VAL A 41 -16.30 6.30 -1.54
N ALA A 42 -17.29 6.29 -0.64
CA ALA A 42 -18.60 5.70 -0.93
C ALA A 42 -19.36 6.46 -2.03
N GLU A 43 -19.27 7.78 -2.05
CA GLU A 43 -19.85 8.61 -3.12
C GLU A 43 -19.11 8.39 -4.44
N ALA A 44 -17.79 8.28 -4.40
CA ALA A 44 -16.99 7.94 -5.57
C ALA A 44 -17.39 6.57 -6.15
N VAL A 45 -17.49 5.52 -5.33
CA VAL A 45 -17.94 4.18 -5.76
C VAL A 45 -19.34 4.24 -6.40
N LYS A 46 -20.24 5.06 -5.86
CA LYS A 46 -21.58 5.28 -6.44
C LYS A 46 -21.50 6.00 -7.79
N ALA A 47 -20.54 6.92 -7.97
CA ALA A 47 -20.29 7.57 -9.25
C ALA A 47 -19.66 6.57 -10.25
N ILE A 48 -18.56 5.94 -9.88
CA ILE A 48 -17.91 4.90 -10.68
C ILE A 48 -16.94 4.10 -9.79
N ASP A 49 -16.95 2.78 -9.94
CA ASP A 49 -15.98 1.91 -9.28
C ASP A 49 -15.01 1.37 -10.34
N LEU A 50 -13.85 2.02 -10.46
CA LEU A 50 -12.86 1.66 -11.48
C LEU A 50 -12.24 0.27 -11.25
N SER A 51 -12.35 -0.28 -10.04
CA SER A 51 -11.92 -1.65 -9.74
C SER A 51 -12.80 -2.72 -10.39
N LYS A 52 -13.99 -2.32 -10.87
CA LYS A 52 -14.96 -3.17 -11.57
C LYS A 52 -15.21 -2.71 -13.01
N PHE A 53 -14.48 -1.71 -13.48
CA PHE A 53 -14.69 -1.14 -14.79
C PHE A 53 -14.14 -2.06 -15.88
N PRO A 54 -14.83 -2.22 -17.01
CA PRO A 54 -14.42 -3.18 -18.03
C PRO A 54 -13.07 -2.81 -18.64
N THR A 55 -12.24 -3.83 -18.84
CA THR A 55 -10.98 -3.74 -19.60
C THR A 55 -11.18 -4.32 -21.01
N LEU A 56 -10.24 -4.03 -21.91
CA LEU A 56 -10.22 -4.64 -23.25
C LEU A 56 -10.01 -6.15 -23.14
N ILE A 57 -10.54 -6.90 -24.11
CA ILE A 57 -10.27 -8.34 -24.22
C ILE A 57 -8.75 -8.52 -24.43
N GLY A 58 -8.16 -9.45 -23.68
CA GLY A 58 -6.71 -9.66 -23.72
C GLY A 58 -5.91 -8.62 -22.94
N ALA A 59 -6.55 -7.83 -22.07
CA ALA A 59 -5.83 -6.97 -21.14
C ALA A 59 -4.90 -7.81 -20.25
N GLU A 60 -3.63 -7.46 -20.27
CA GLU A 60 -2.57 -8.02 -19.42
C GLU A 60 -2.18 -6.99 -18.35
N GLU A 61 -1.44 -7.46 -17.35
CA GLU A 61 -0.74 -6.63 -16.35
C GLU A 61 -1.54 -5.40 -15.88
N VAL A 62 -2.57 -5.64 -15.08
CA VAL A 62 -3.33 -4.55 -14.47
C VAL A 62 -2.43 -3.83 -13.46
N GLY A 63 -1.81 -2.73 -13.89
CA GLY A 63 -0.84 -1.97 -13.11
C GLY A 63 -1.48 -1.37 -11.86
N THR A 64 -2.60 -0.66 -12.04
CA THR A 64 -3.41 -0.12 -10.96
C THR A 64 -4.86 -0.52 -11.16
N LEU A 65 -5.47 -1.12 -10.14
CA LEU A 65 -6.89 -1.45 -10.12
C LEU A 65 -7.50 -1.03 -8.78
N THR A 66 -7.95 0.21 -8.70
CA THR A 66 -8.50 0.81 -7.48
C THR A 66 -9.84 1.46 -7.79
N VAL A 67 -10.52 1.99 -6.77
CA VAL A 67 -11.80 2.70 -6.96
C VAL A 67 -11.63 3.91 -7.88
N ALA A 68 -10.52 4.63 -7.73
CA ALA A 68 -10.26 5.90 -8.41
C ALA A 68 -9.32 5.79 -9.61
N GLN A 69 -8.62 4.68 -9.80
CA GLN A 69 -7.67 4.51 -10.90
C GLN A 69 -7.77 3.12 -11.52
N LEU A 70 -7.73 3.08 -12.85
CA LEU A 70 -7.54 1.86 -13.63
C LEU A 70 -6.40 2.10 -14.61
N SER A 71 -5.39 1.24 -14.59
CA SER A 71 -4.39 1.16 -15.65
C SER A 71 -4.06 -0.29 -16.00
N TYR A 72 -3.88 -0.56 -17.29
CA TYR A 72 -3.56 -1.89 -17.79
C TYR A 72 -2.91 -1.79 -19.18
N LEU A 73 -2.28 -2.89 -19.59
CA LEU A 73 -1.74 -3.07 -20.93
C LEU A 73 -2.69 -3.89 -21.78
N ALA A 74 -2.84 -3.54 -23.06
CA ALA A 74 -3.62 -4.33 -24.00
C ALA A 74 -3.12 -4.15 -25.43
N GLU A 75 -3.20 -5.18 -26.25
CA GLU A 75 -2.92 -5.05 -27.68
C GLU A 75 -4.07 -4.33 -28.40
N GLY A 76 -3.73 -3.47 -29.36
CA GLY A 76 -4.71 -2.88 -30.27
C GLY A 76 -4.31 -1.53 -30.83
N GLU A 77 -5.32 -0.76 -31.27
CA GLU A 77 -5.16 0.60 -31.79
C GLU A 77 -5.69 1.63 -30.79
N CYS A 78 -4.98 2.75 -30.62
CA CYS A 78 -5.34 3.81 -29.65
C CYS A 78 -6.80 4.27 -29.81
N LYS A 79 -7.24 4.47 -31.06
CA LYS A 79 -8.61 4.90 -31.37
C LYS A 79 -9.65 3.86 -30.94
N ALA A 80 -9.46 2.58 -31.30
CA ALA A 80 -10.41 1.52 -30.96
C ALA A 80 -10.51 1.31 -29.44
N ALA A 81 -9.36 1.31 -28.76
CA ALA A 81 -9.28 1.21 -27.31
C ALA A 81 -9.98 2.39 -26.60
N PHE A 82 -9.81 3.62 -27.08
CA PHE A 82 -10.49 4.79 -26.53
C PHE A 82 -12.01 4.77 -26.81
N GLU A 83 -12.46 4.36 -28.01
CA GLU A 83 -13.88 4.20 -28.31
C GLU A 83 -14.56 3.17 -27.40
N PHE A 84 -13.88 2.06 -27.10
CA PHE A 84 -14.36 1.06 -26.13
C PHE A 84 -14.62 1.71 -24.77
N GLN A 85 -13.66 2.47 -24.24
CA GLN A 85 -13.80 3.12 -22.94
C GLN A 85 -14.83 4.26 -22.95
N ARG A 86 -14.85 5.08 -23.99
CA ARG A 86 -15.87 6.12 -24.19
C ARG A 86 -17.27 5.52 -24.19
N LYS A 87 -17.47 4.41 -24.90
CA LYS A 87 -18.75 3.72 -24.94
C LYS A 87 -19.16 3.22 -23.55
N ALA A 88 -18.25 2.56 -22.83
CA ALA A 88 -18.53 2.09 -21.47
C ALA A 88 -18.94 3.23 -20.53
N LEU A 89 -18.23 4.37 -20.58
CA LEU A 89 -18.57 5.57 -19.81
C LEU A 89 -19.92 6.17 -20.22
N THR A 90 -20.20 6.26 -21.52
CA THR A 90 -21.46 6.81 -22.04
C THR A 90 -22.66 5.94 -21.67
N ASP A 91 -22.50 4.62 -21.71
CA ASP A 91 -23.52 3.67 -21.28
C ASP A 91 -23.84 3.85 -19.78
N LEU A 92 -22.84 4.21 -18.97
CA LEU A 92 -22.96 4.64 -17.57
C LEU A 92 -23.35 6.13 -17.39
N LYS A 93 -23.82 6.80 -18.45
CA LYS A 93 -24.31 8.19 -18.43
C LYS A 93 -23.26 9.25 -18.08
N TRP A 94 -21.98 8.94 -18.27
CA TRP A 94 -20.94 9.97 -18.25
C TRP A 94 -20.96 10.74 -19.58
N SER A 95 -20.84 12.06 -19.49
CA SER A 95 -20.83 12.96 -20.65
C SER A 95 -19.41 13.38 -20.97
N GLU A 96 -18.98 13.18 -22.21
CA GLU A 96 -17.68 13.66 -22.69
C GLU A 96 -17.68 15.20 -22.76
N LEU A 97 -16.61 15.81 -22.25
CA LEU A 97 -16.38 17.25 -22.28
C LEU A 97 -15.61 17.63 -23.56
N PRO A 98 -15.74 18.88 -24.05
CA PRO A 98 -14.93 19.34 -25.17
C PRO A 98 -13.42 19.24 -24.87
N GLY A 99 -12.64 18.92 -25.91
CA GLY A 99 -11.17 18.89 -25.81
C GLY A 99 -10.54 17.50 -25.96
N SER A 100 -11.34 16.45 -26.22
CA SER A 100 -10.80 15.13 -26.56
C SER A 100 -9.93 15.18 -27.82
N ALA A 101 -8.86 14.40 -27.81
CA ALA A 101 -7.94 14.25 -28.92
C ALA A 101 -7.83 12.77 -29.27
N VAL A 102 -8.06 12.41 -30.54
CA VAL A 102 -8.02 11.02 -30.99
C VAL A 102 -7.22 10.94 -32.28
N THR A 103 -6.09 10.25 -32.21
CA THR A 103 -5.15 10.00 -33.30
C THR A 103 -4.70 8.53 -33.25
N ASP A 104 -3.96 8.08 -34.26
CA ASP A 104 -3.46 6.70 -34.30
C ASP A 104 -2.40 6.42 -33.22
N GLN A 105 -1.72 7.46 -32.72
CA GLN A 105 -0.63 7.34 -31.74
C GLN A 105 -1.01 7.80 -30.33
N TYR A 106 -2.22 8.32 -30.14
CA TYR A 106 -2.66 8.92 -28.89
C TYR A 106 -4.16 9.14 -28.91
N ALA A 107 -4.87 8.74 -27.86
CA ALA A 107 -6.26 9.11 -27.66
C ALA A 107 -6.53 9.50 -26.20
N SER A 108 -7.22 10.61 -25.97
CA SER A 108 -7.62 11.04 -24.63
C SER A 108 -8.93 11.82 -24.64
N GLY A 109 -9.60 11.82 -23.48
CA GLY A 109 -10.83 12.56 -23.27
C GLY A 109 -11.13 12.75 -21.79
N VAL A 110 -11.96 13.75 -21.50
CA VAL A 110 -12.43 14.06 -20.14
C VAL A 110 -13.94 13.89 -20.11
N PHE A 111 -14.45 13.30 -19.04
CA PHE A 111 -15.85 12.97 -18.86
C PHE A 111 -16.36 13.53 -17.54
N THR A 112 -17.64 13.85 -17.47
CA THR A 112 -18.28 14.31 -16.24
C THR A 112 -19.63 13.62 -15.99
N ARG A 113 -19.97 13.45 -14.71
CA ARG A 113 -21.29 13.01 -14.25
C ARG A 113 -21.51 13.47 -12.81
N ASP A 114 -22.67 14.08 -12.53
CA ASP A 114 -23.06 14.48 -11.16
C ASP A 114 -21.98 15.32 -10.42
N GLY A 115 -21.24 16.15 -11.14
CA GLY A 115 -20.15 16.97 -10.62
C GLY A 115 -18.78 16.27 -10.54
N PHE A 116 -18.72 14.94 -10.70
CA PHE A 116 -17.46 14.22 -10.82
C PHE A 116 -16.80 14.44 -12.17
N VAL A 117 -15.48 14.43 -12.20
CA VAL A 117 -14.65 14.52 -13.41
C VAL A 117 -13.75 13.30 -13.48
N LEU A 118 -13.64 12.70 -14.67
CA LEU A 118 -12.79 11.54 -14.94
C LEU A 118 -12.07 11.74 -16.28
N SER A 119 -10.85 11.24 -16.41
CA SER A 119 -10.13 11.23 -17.68
C SER A 119 -9.79 9.82 -18.15
N VAL A 120 -9.69 9.68 -19.47
CA VAL A 120 -9.20 8.47 -20.14
C VAL A 120 -8.02 8.88 -21.02
N SER A 121 -6.96 8.09 -20.99
CA SER A 121 -5.80 8.22 -21.86
C SER A 121 -5.41 6.84 -22.40
N VAL A 122 -5.12 6.77 -23.69
CA VAL A 122 -4.65 5.58 -24.39
C VAL A 122 -3.44 5.96 -25.22
N VAL A 123 -2.30 5.36 -24.94
CA VAL A 123 -1.02 5.62 -25.61
C VAL A 123 -0.30 4.32 -25.92
N PRO A 124 0.55 4.24 -26.96
CA PRO A 124 1.45 3.11 -27.13
C PRO A 124 2.36 2.94 -25.90
N SER A 125 2.64 1.71 -25.49
CA SER A 125 3.51 1.41 -24.35
C SER A 125 4.95 1.86 -24.57
N GLY A 126 5.35 1.98 -25.85
CA GLY A 126 6.72 2.27 -26.26
C GLY A 126 7.66 1.07 -26.24
N ASP A 127 7.17 -0.14 -25.93
CA ASP A 127 7.97 -1.37 -26.00
C ASP A 127 8.28 -1.72 -27.48
N PRO A 128 9.55 -1.67 -27.93
CA PRO A 128 9.91 -2.00 -29.31
C PRO A 128 9.64 -3.47 -29.68
N GLN A 129 9.55 -4.37 -28.70
CA GLN A 129 9.24 -5.79 -28.92
C GLN A 129 7.74 -6.04 -29.08
N GLN A 130 6.91 -5.09 -28.61
CA GLN A 130 5.45 -5.18 -28.63
C GLN A 130 4.85 -3.88 -29.18
N PRO A 131 5.04 -3.59 -30.49
CA PRO A 131 4.69 -2.30 -31.08
C PRO A 131 3.19 -1.97 -31.06
N ASN A 132 2.33 -2.96 -30.85
CA ASN A 132 0.88 -2.80 -30.75
C ASN A 132 0.36 -2.78 -29.30
N LEU A 133 1.26 -2.84 -28.32
CA LEU A 133 0.88 -2.81 -26.92
C LEU A 133 0.54 -1.37 -26.53
N LEU A 134 -0.63 -1.20 -25.94
CA LEU A 134 -1.15 0.08 -25.48
C LEU A 134 -1.14 0.12 -23.97
N HIS A 135 -0.82 1.27 -23.41
CA HIS A 135 -1.13 1.61 -22.03
C HIS A 135 -2.45 2.39 -21.98
N VAL A 136 -3.46 1.81 -21.33
CA VAL A 136 -4.76 2.44 -21.07
C VAL A 136 -4.79 2.90 -19.63
N SER A 137 -5.15 4.15 -19.38
CA SER A 137 -5.30 4.72 -18.05
C SER A 137 -6.61 5.49 -17.93
N ILE A 138 -7.32 5.27 -16.82
CA ILE A 138 -8.53 5.98 -16.43
C ILE A 138 -8.35 6.50 -15.02
N ASN A 139 -8.54 7.80 -14.81
CA ASN A 139 -8.34 8.45 -13.52
C ASN A 139 -9.57 9.27 -13.13
N LEU A 140 -10.10 9.02 -11.93
CA LEU A 140 -11.16 9.80 -11.33
C LEU A 140 -10.56 10.98 -10.56
N HIS A 141 -10.96 12.20 -10.91
CA HIS A 141 -10.43 13.45 -10.33
C HIS A 141 -11.22 13.94 -9.11
N GLY A 142 -12.34 13.29 -8.79
CA GLY A 142 -13.26 13.70 -7.73
C GLY A 142 -14.32 14.68 -8.24
N ASN A 143 -15.00 15.36 -7.31
CA ASN A 143 -16.15 16.23 -7.55
C ASN A 143 -15.89 17.72 -7.24
N VAL A 144 -14.62 18.12 -7.18
CA VAL A 144 -14.23 19.47 -6.75
C VAL A 144 -14.12 20.38 -7.96
N ASP A 145 -14.88 21.48 -7.93
CA ASP A 145 -14.75 22.56 -8.92
C ASP A 145 -13.55 23.44 -8.58
N LEU A 146 -12.44 23.19 -9.28
CA LEU A 146 -11.15 23.85 -9.04
C LEU A 146 -11.22 25.38 -9.25
N GLN A 147 -12.17 25.88 -10.04
CA GLN A 147 -12.34 27.32 -10.27
C GLN A 147 -13.01 28.04 -9.09
N LYS A 148 -13.69 27.28 -8.22
CA LYS A 148 -14.38 27.79 -7.03
C LYS A 148 -13.57 27.63 -5.75
N LEU A 149 -12.34 27.13 -5.84
CA LEU A 149 -11.46 27.06 -4.68
C LEU A 149 -11.19 28.47 -4.12
N PRO A 150 -10.99 28.60 -2.80
CA PRO A 150 -10.64 29.88 -2.19
C PRO A 150 -9.24 30.31 -2.66
N THR A 151 -9.18 31.25 -3.59
CA THR A 151 -7.93 31.81 -4.10
C THR A 151 -7.60 33.16 -3.44
N PRO A 152 -6.30 33.47 -3.23
CA PRO A 152 -5.87 34.80 -2.83
C PRO A 152 -6.36 35.90 -3.80
N SER A 153 -6.59 37.10 -3.27
CA SER A 153 -6.87 38.27 -4.11
C SER A 153 -5.69 38.59 -5.03
N GLY A 154 -5.97 39.01 -6.27
CA GLY A 154 -4.94 39.40 -7.23
C GLY A 154 -4.43 38.27 -8.14
N LEU A 155 -4.93 37.04 -7.97
CA LEU A 155 -4.69 35.99 -8.96
C LEU A 155 -5.39 36.33 -10.28
N THR A 156 -4.64 36.22 -11.38
CA THR A 156 -5.16 36.29 -12.76
C THR A 156 -5.22 34.89 -13.33
N MET A 157 -6.41 34.44 -13.75
CA MET A 157 -6.60 33.12 -14.34
C MET A 157 -5.88 33.01 -15.68
N VAL A 158 -5.00 32.02 -15.81
CA VAL A 158 -4.24 31.70 -17.03
C VAL A 158 -4.97 30.64 -17.85
N TYR A 159 -5.44 29.60 -17.17
CA TYR A 159 -6.18 28.50 -17.78
C TYR A 159 -7.11 27.88 -16.74
N ALA A 160 -8.29 27.42 -17.17
CA ALA A 160 -9.16 26.63 -16.32
C ALA A 160 -9.82 25.53 -17.13
N GLY A 161 -9.50 24.30 -16.77
CA GLY A 161 -10.11 23.09 -17.28
C GLY A 161 -10.69 22.26 -16.13
N PRO A 162 -11.41 21.18 -16.46
CA PRO A 162 -12.06 20.33 -15.45
C PRO A 162 -11.10 19.66 -14.45
N GLN A 163 -9.84 19.43 -14.87
CA GLN A 163 -8.83 18.72 -14.07
C GLN A 163 -7.78 19.65 -13.47
N ILE A 164 -7.66 20.88 -13.98
CA ILE A 164 -6.62 21.82 -13.57
C ILE A 164 -7.10 23.26 -13.71
N ALA A 165 -6.85 24.07 -12.68
CA ALA A 165 -7.01 25.52 -12.72
C ALA A 165 -5.65 26.18 -12.49
N MET A 166 -5.24 27.06 -13.40
CA MET A 166 -3.96 27.76 -13.38
C MET A 166 -4.17 29.26 -13.29
N TYR A 167 -3.37 29.88 -12.45
CA TYR A 167 -3.37 31.32 -12.18
C TYR A 167 -1.95 31.86 -12.18
N SER A 168 -1.84 33.18 -12.29
CA SER A 168 -0.59 33.92 -12.11
C SER A 168 -0.78 35.13 -11.21
N THR A 169 0.27 35.56 -10.53
CA THR A 169 0.28 36.77 -9.69
C THR A 169 1.67 37.40 -9.62
N ASP A 170 1.70 38.71 -9.39
CA ASP A 170 2.93 39.47 -9.13
C ASP A 170 3.43 39.31 -7.67
N SER A 171 2.61 38.75 -6.79
CA SER A 171 3.02 38.42 -5.41
C SER A 171 4.12 37.36 -5.40
N SER A 172 4.95 37.36 -4.35
CA SER A 172 6.00 36.35 -4.20
C SER A 172 5.43 34.94 -4.02
N VAL A 173 6.23 33.92 -4.34
CA VAL A 173 5.89 32.50 -4.10
C VAL A 173 5.51 32.28 -2.64
N ALA A 174 6.32 32.78 -1.70
CA ALA A 174 6.08 32.59 -0.27
C ALA A 174 4.76 33.21 0.23
N GLU A 175 4.47 34.46 -0.18
CA GLU A 175 3.22 35.13 0.18
C GLU A 175 2.01 34.41 -0.43
N THR A 176 2.14 33.98 -1.68
CA THR A 176 1.07 33.28 -2.41
C THR A 176 0.80 31.92 -1.78
N THR A 177 1.83 31.15 -1.44
CA THR A 177 1.72 29.88 -0.71
C THR A 177 1.00 30.05 0.63
N ALA A 178 1.40 31.04 1.43
CA ALA A 178 0.77 31.30 2.72
C ALA A 178 -0.72 31.68 2.55
N ALA A 179 -1.04 32.51 1.56
CA ALA A 179 -2.40 32.94 1.28
C ALA A 179 -3.30 31.80 0.76
N CYS A 180 -2.81 31.00 -0.19
CA CYS A 180 -3.51 29.81 -0.68
C CYS A 180 -3.79 28.82 0.46
N ARG A 181 -2.76 28.51 1.27
CA ARG A 181 -2.90 27.62 2.43
C ARG A 181 -3.96 28.15 3.40
N LYS A 182 -3.92 29.44 3.74
CA LYS A 182 -4.92 30.05 4.63
C LYS A 182 -6.34 29.93 4.09
N GLY A 183 -6.54 30.19 2.78
CA GLY A 183 -7.84 30.06 2.13
C GLY A 183 -8.37 28.63 2.17
N LEU A 184 -7.53 27.65 1.81
CA LEU A 184 -7.90 26.24 1.82
C LEU A 184 -8.23 25.72 3.22
N LEU A 185 -7.42 26.06 4.23
CA LEU A 185 -7.70 25.71 5.62
C LEU A 185 -9.05 26.28 6.10
N ALA A 186 -9.36 27.53 5.73
CA ALA A 186 -10.64 28.16 6.06
C ALA A 186 -11.83 27.48 5.38
N ALA A 187 -11.64 26.87 4.21
CA ALA A 187 -12.63 26.07 3.51
C ALA A 187 -12.66 24.59 3.97
N GLY A 188 -11.99 24.24 5.07
CA GLY A 188 -12.03 22.90 5.66
C GLY A 188 -11.14 21.86 4.98
N TRP A 189 -10.18 22.30 4.15
CA TRP A 189 -9.14 21.42 3.64
C TRP A 189 -8.07 21.19 4.71
N GLN A 190 -7.59 19.95 4.83
CA GLN A 190 -6.56 19.56 5.78
C GLN A 190 -5.21 19.40 5.08
N PRO A 191 -4.08 19.87 5.64
CA PRO A 191 -2.75 19.59 5.07
C PRO A 191 -2.50 18.09 4.98
N TYR A 192 -1.93 17.64 3.87
CA TYR A 192 -1.73 16.23 3.58
C TYR A 192 -0.40 15.98 2.87
N GLY A 193 0.66 16.62 3.39
CA GLY A 193 2.02 16.51 2.88
C GLY A 193 2.42 17.63 1.91
N ASN A 194 3.67 17.58 1.47
CA ASN A 194 4.24 18.49 0.48
C ASN A 194 5.45 17.84 -0.20
N ALA A 195 5.79 18.30 -1.41
CA ALA A 195 6.97 17.90 -2.15
C ALA A 195 7.52 19.12 -2.91
N GLY A 196 8.63 19.67 -2.43
CA GLY A 196 9.20 20.90 -3.00
C GLY A 196 8.24 22.09 -2.92
N ASP A 197 7.87 22.63 -4.07
CA ASP A 197 6.93 23.74 -4.28
C ASP A 197 5.45 23.31 -4.37
N THR A 198 5.20 22.00 -4.18
CA THR A 198 3.88 21.41 -4.26
C THR A 198 3.36 21.06 -2.88
N HIS A 199 2.14 21.52 -2.59
CA HIS A 199 1.45 21.30 -1.33
C HIS A 199 0.21 20.44 -1.56
N PHE A 200 0.05 19.41 -0.74
CA PHE A 200 -1.11 18.53 -0.81
C PHE A 200 -2.08 18.85 0.32
N PHE A 201 -3.35 18.83 -0.02
CA PHE A 201 -4.45 19.00 0.91
C PHE A 201 -5.46 17.88 0.69
N LYS A 202 -6.27 17.62 1.72
CA LYS A 202 -7.28 16.59 1.68
C LYS A 202 -8.58 17.13 2.27
N GLN A 203 -9.68 16.77 1.64
CA GLN A 203 -11.01 16.87 2.21
C GLN A 203 -11.76 15.60 1.84
N ASN A 204 -12.26 14.87 2.84
CA ASN A 204 -12.78 13.51 2.67
C ASN A 204 -11.79 12.65 1.85
N ALA A 205 -12.26 12.01 0.78
CA ALA A 205 -11.45 11.16 -0.08
C ALA A 205 -10.96 11.88 -1.35
N VAL A 206 -10.88 13.20 -1.38
CA VAL A 206 -10.24 13.94 -2.49
C VAL A 206 -8.94 14.55 -2.00
N ARG A 207 -7.86 14.30 -2.76
CA ARG A 207 -6.58 14.97 -2.59
C ARG A 207 -6.48 16.13 -3.57
N LEU A 208 -6.28 17.33 -3.05
CA LEU A 208 -5.99 18.53 -3.81
C LEU A 208 -4.48 18.76 -3.83
N THR A 209 -3.94 19.02 -5.02
CA THR A 209 -2.56 19.40 -5.24
C THR A 209 -2.52 20.88 -5.61
N ALA A 210 -1.72 21.66 -4.86
CA ALA A 210 -1.46 23.06 -5.14
C ALA A 210 0.05 23.24 -5.41
N SER A 211 0.43 23.46 -6.67
CA SER A 211 1.81 23.78 -7.04
C SER A 211 1.96 25.29 -7.18
N ILE A 212 2.92 25.88 -6.46
CA ILE A 212 3.10 27.33 -6.38
C ILE A 212 4.59 27.64 -6.56
N ASN A 213 4.94 28.15 -7.74
CA ASN A 213 6.33 28.29 -8.15
C ASN A 213 6.55 29.54 -8.99
N SER A 214 7.80 30.00 -9.09
CA SER A 214 8.16 31.04 -10.05
C SER A 214 8.13 30.45 -11.47
N ALA A 215 7.50 31.15 -12.41
CA ALA A 215 7.38 30.74 -13.80
C ALA A 215 8.14 31.73 -14.71
N PRO A 216 9.38 31.41 -15.15
CA PRO A 216 10.14 32.28 -16.04
C PRO A 216 9.42 32.60 -17.35
N GLY A 217 8.61 31.66 -17.86
CA GLY A 217 7.78 31.86 -19.06
C GLY A 217 6.59 32.80 -18.88
N LEU A 218 6.32 33.27 -17.66
CA LEU A 218 5.29 34.26 -17.33
C LEU A 218 5.94 35.56 -16.81
N ASP A 219 7.03 35.99 -17.44
CA ASP A 219 7.83 37.16 -17.04
C ASP A 219 8.30 37.13 -15.58
N GLY A 220 8.57 35.93 -15.06
CA GLY A 220 9.03 35.73 -13.68
C GLY A 220 7.94 35.82 -12.61
N LYS A 221 6.66 35.96 -13.00
CA LYS A 221 5.52 35.93 -12.08
C LYS A 221 5.43 34.59 -11.33
N THR A 222 4.72 34.60 -10.21
CA THR A 222 4.34 33.38 -9.50
C THR A 222 3.19 32.70 -10.23
N ALA A 223 3.37 31.44 -10.60
CA ALA A 223 2.32 30.57 -11.10
C ALA A 223 1.71 29.76 -9.95
N VAL A 224 0.39 29.57 -10.03
CA VAL A 224 -0.37 28.71 -9.11
C VAL A 224 -1.14 27.72 -9.97
N SER A 225 -1.00 26.43 -9.72
CA SER A 225 -1.87 25.41 -10.31
C SER A 225 -2.54 24.57 -9.23
N PHE A 226 -3.84 24.35 -9.40
CA PHE A 226 -4.64 23.44 -8.60
C PHE A 226 -5.07 22.27 -9.46
N SER A 227 -4.93 21.05 -8.94
CA SER A 227 -5.51 19.83 -9.52
C SER A 227 -6.03 18.94 -8.40
N ALA A 228 -6.97 18.05 -8.71
CA ALA A 228 -7.53 17.13 -7.73
C ALA A 228 -7.56 15.70 -8.26
N GLU A 229 -7.49 14.76 -7.31
CA GLU A 229 -7.68 13.34 -7.55
C GLU A 229 -8.59 12.74 -6.49
N GLN A 230 -9.44 11.82 -6.92
CA GLN A 230 -10.15 10.96 -5.99
C GLN A 230 -9.15 9.93 -5.43
N MET A 231 -9.18 9.74 -4.13
CA MET A 231 -8.49 8.67 -3.44
C MET A 231 -9.41 7.47 -3.29
N SER A 232 -8.84 6.28 -3.43
CA SER A 232 -9.49 4.99 -3.29
C SER A 232 -9.65 4.56 -1.84
N ALA A 233 -8.91 5.19 -0.93
CA ALA A 233 -9.03 5.00 0.50
C ALA A 233 -8.82 6.31 1.24
N ASP A 234 -9.72 6.62 2.18
CA ASP A 234 -9.61 7.74 3.09
C ASP A 234 -8.73 7.35 4.29
N VAL A 235 -7.40 7.35 4.09
CA VAL A 235 -6.44 6.99 5.14
C VAL A 235 -6.12 8.23 5.97
N PRO A 236 -6.38 8.25 7.30
CA PRO A 236 -6.09 9.40 8.13
C PRO A 236 -4.58 9.54 8.39
N ALA A 237 -4.13 10.75 8.66
CA ALA A 237 -2.77 11.02 9.12
C ALA A 237 -2.76 12.27 10.02
N PRO A 238 -1.85 12.36 11.01
CA PRO A 238 -1.70 13.58 11.81
C PRO A 238 -1.29 14.77 10.93
N VAL A 239 -1.86 15.94 11.23
CA VAL A 239 -1.49 17.20 10.53
C VAL A 239 -0.03 17.56 10.79
N ASP A 240 0.44 17.30 12.02
CA ASP A 240 1.82 17.53 12.42
C ASP A 240 2.69 16.32 12.04
N ASN A 241 3.23 16.38 10.82
CA ASN A 241 4.21 15.43 10.28
C ASN A 241 5.39 16.18 9.65
N VAL A 242 6.51 15.47 9.50
CA VAL A 242 7.75 15.98 8.90
C VAL A 242 7.68 15.87 7.37
N GLN A 243 7.27 14.70 6.89
CA GLN A 243 6.98 14.42 5.50
C GLN A 243 5.83 13.43 5.43
N LEU A 244 4.97 13.57 4.43
CA LEU A 244 3.86 12.67 4.17
C LEU A 244 3.74 12.40 2.68
N GLN A 245 3.55 11.13 2.34
CA GLN A 245 3.32 10.65 0.99
C GLN A 245 2.11 9.72 0.98
N TYR A 246 1.26 9.89 -0.03
CA TYR A 246 0.12 9.01 -0.30
C TYR A 246 0.28 8.34 -1.66
N ALA A 247 0.06 7.03 -1.70
CA ALA A 247 0.04 6.23 -2.91
C ALA A 247 -1.33 5.53 -3.05
N ASP A 248 -2.10 5.89 -4.08
CA ASP A 248 -3.42 5.30 -4.32
C ASP A 248 -3.34 3.82 -4.69
N SER A 249 -2.33 3.45 -5.49
CA SER A 249 -2.14 2.06 -5.96
C SER A 249 -2.00 1.05 -4.81
N THR A 250 -1.40 1.47 -3.69
CA THR A 250 -1.25 0.64 -2.48
C THR A 250 -2.20 1.05 -1.35
N LYS A 251 -3.01 2.10 -1.55
CA LYS A 251 -3.90 2.71 -0.55
C LYS A 251 -3.16 2.97 0.77
N GLN A 252 -1.96 3.53 0.65
CA GLN A 252 -1.02 3.70 1.75
C GLN A 252 -0.67 5.17 1.97
N VAL A 253 -0.58 5.55 3.24
CA VAL A 253 0.12 6.76 3.68
C VAL A 253 1.41 6.36 4.36
N LEU A 254 2.51 7.00 3.95
CA LEU A 254 3.81 6.95 4.62
C LEU A 254 4.09 8.34 5.17
N PHE A 255 4.40 8.47 6.45
CA PHE A 255 4.84 9.74 7.02
C PHE A 255 5.86 9.57 8.13
N ASP A 256 6.66 10.61 8.33
CA ASP A 256 7.56 10.72 9.47
C ASP A 256 7.03 11.75 10.46
N THR A 257 7.24 11.50 11.75
CA THR A 257 6.82 12.41 12.82
C THR A 257 7.85 12.47 13.93
N LYS A 258 7.91 13.62 14.62
CA LYS A 258 8.69 13.79 15.86
C LYS A 258 7.92 13.31 17.10
N ASP A 259 6.67 12.89 16.90
CA ASP A 259 5.84 12.36 17.97
C ASP A 259 6.26 10.94 18.36
N ILE A 260 5.79 10.49 19.52
CA ILE A 260 6.06 9.16 20.04
C ILE A 260 5.00 8.15 19.60
N ARG A 261 5.36 6.86 19.64
CA ARG A 261 4.51 5.74 19.24
C ARG A 261 3.13 5.78 19.88
N GLU A 262 3.07 6.08 21.17
CA GLU A 262 1.85 6.05 21.98
C GLU A 262 0.85 7.11 21.52
N ASN A 263 1.33 8.27 21.09
CA ASN A 263 0.50 9.35 20.57
C ASN A 263 -0.04 9.00 19.18
N ILE A 264 0.76 8.35 18.33
CA ILE A 264 0.31 7.87 17.02
C ILE A 264 -0.75 6.77 17.17
N VAL A 265 -0.56 5.79 18.07
CA VAL A 265 -1.57 4.77 18.36
C VAL A 265 -2.87 5.42 18.85
N SER A 266 -2.77 6.40 19.75
CA SER A 266 -3.94 7.13 20.28
C SER A 266 -4.68 7.89 19.19
N PHE A 267 -3.94 8.57 18.30
CA PHE A 267 -4.50 9.26 17.14
C PHE A 267 -5.34 8.31 16.26
N TYR A 268 -4.79 7.15 15.88
CA TYR A 268 -5.51 6.20 15.02
C TYR A 268 -6.71 5.56 15.74
N ARG A 269 -6.58 5.21 17.03
CA ARG A 269 -7.71 4.67 17.81
C ARG A 269 -8.87 5.66 17.88
N ASN A 270 -8.57 6.93 18.13
CA ASN A 270 -9.61 7.97 18.21
C ASN A 270 -10.22 8.23 16.83
N THR A 271 -9.39 8.50 15.82
CA THR A 271 -9.85 8.87 14.48
C THR A 271 -10.65 7.76 13.80
N LEU A 272 -10.20 6.50 13.92
CA LEU A 272 -10.89 5.38 13.29
C LEU A 272 -12.07 4.88 14.15
N GLY A 273 -12.03 5.10 15.47
CA GLY A 273 -13.09 4.70 16.41
C GLY A 273 -14.46 5.31 16.07
N ASP A 274 -14.50 6.56 15.62
CA ASP A 274 -15.72 7.24 15.18
C ASP A 274 -16.40 6.53 14.00
N SER A 275 -15.61 5.84 13.18
CA SER A 275 -16.06 5.02 12.05
C SER A 275 -16.20 3.53 12.40
N LYS A 276 -16.28 3.20 13.70
CA LYS A 276 -16.42 1.83 14.25
C LYS A 276 -15.30 0.88 13.88
N TRP A 277 -14.12 1.39 13.54
CA TRP A 277 -12.93 0.57 13.47
C TRP A 277 -12.46 0.23 14.87
N GLN A 278 -11.95 -0.99 15.04
CA GLN A 278 -11.42 -1.47 16.30
C GLN A 278 -10.04 -2.07 16.07
N ALA A 279 -9.10 -1.76 16.96
CA ALA A 279 -7.82 -2.42 16.97
C ALA A 279 -8.00 -3.91 17.33
N THR A 280 -7.24 -4.79 16.70
CA THR A 280 -7.30 -6.24 16.96
C THR A 280 -6.52 -6.65 18.22
N THR A 281 -5.70 -5.74 18.76
CA THR A 281 -4.90 -5.93 19.98
C THR A 281 -4.93 -4.65 20.83
N ASP A 282 -4.65 -4.76 22.13
CA ASP A 282 -4.58 -3.61 23.04
C ASP A 282 -3.31 -2.76 22.82
N HIS A 283 -2.21 -3.42 22.47
CA HIS A 283 -0.93 -2.80 22.17
C HIS A 283 -0.40 -3.25 20.80
N PRO A 284 0.44 -2.45 20.13
CA PRO A 284 1.17 -2.91 18.95
C PRO A 284 1.97 -4.18 19.24
N VAL A 285 2.03 -5.07 18.26
CA VAL A 285 2.84 -6.29 18.31
C VAL A 285 4.16 -6.03 17.61
N GLN A 286 5.28 -6.38 18.25
CA GLN A 286 6.59 -6.26 17.64
C GLN A 286 6.79 -7.38 16.60
N ILE A 287 7.05 -7.00 15.35
CA ILE A 287 7.35 -7.91 14.23
C ILE A 287 8.67 -7.47 13.61
N GLY A 288 9.75 -8.18 13.94
CA GLY A 288 11.10 -7.77 13.57
C GLY A 288 11.47 -6.44 14.21
N PHE A 289 11.86 -5.46 13.40
CA PHE A 289 12.22 -4.11 13.86
C PHE A 289 11.03 -3.13 13.92
N LYS A 290 9.83 -3.59 13.55
CA LYS A 290 8.63 -2.75 13.47
C LYS A 290 7.64 -3.09 14.58
N ASP A 291 6.90 -2.09 15.00
CA ASP A 291 5.66 -2.26 15.76
C ASP A 291 4.47 -2.23 14.81
N VAL A 292 3.59 -3.23 14.92
CA VAL A 292 2.44 -3.38 14.03
C VAL A 292 1.15 -3.38 14.84
N LEU A 293 0.18 -2.56 14.42
CA LEU A 293 -1.17 -2.55 14.96
C LEU A 293 -2.17 -2.66 13.81
N ILE A 294 -3.12 -3.58 13.93
CA ILE A 294 -4.14 -3.82 12.92
C ILE A 294 -5.48 -3.30 13.41
N PHE A 295 -6.22 -2.62 12.54
CA PHE A 295 -7.59 -2.20 12.76
C PHE A 295 -8.54 -2.92 11.80
N ARG A 296 -9.73 -3.27 12.28
CA ARG A 296 -10.80 -3.90 11.49
C ARG A 296 -12.10 -3.11 11.67
N ASN A 297 -12.88 -2.99 10.61
CA ASN A 297 -14.22 -2.41 10.66
C ASN A 297 -15.31 -3.50 10.51
N PRO A 298 -16.61 -3.16 10.67
CA PRO A 298 -17.70 -4.12 10.48
C PRO A 298 -17.80 -4.69 9.06
N ALA A 299 -17.28 -3.97 8.05
CA ALA A 299 -17.20 -4.45 6.67
C ALA A 299 -16.08 -5.48 6.45
N LYS A 300 -15.27 -5.75 7.49
CA LYS A 300 -14.07 -6.61 7.46
C LYS A 300 -12.94 -6.06 6.59
N ASP A 301 -12.89 -4.75 6.40
CA ASP A 301 -11.70 -4.09 5.87
C ASP A 301 -10.59 -4.11 6.94
N MET A 302 -9.36 -3.87 6.50
CA MET A 302 -8.18 -3.83 7.35
C MET A 302 -7.45 -2.50 7.15
N LEU A 303 -6.96 -1.94 8.26
CA LEU A 303 -5.94 -0.91 8.22
C LEU A 303 -4.76 -1.38 9.06
N THR A 304 -3.61 -1.54 8.41
CA THR A 304 -2.36 -1.95 9.05
C THR A 304 -1.53 -0.72 9.32
N LEU A 305 -1.20 -0.50 10.59
CA LEU A 305 -0.32 0.56 11.07
C LEU A 305 1.03 -0.04 11.43
N GLU A 306 2.07 0.27 10.66
CA GLU A 306 3.45 -0.10 10.95
C GLU A 306 4.23 1.13 11.44
N MET A 307 5.03 0.98 12.48
CA MET A 307 5.81 2.06 13.08
C MET A 307 7.22 1.58 13.41
N TYR A 308 8.24 2.39 13.15
CA TYR A 308 9.59 2.12 13.60
C TYR A 308 10.43 3.41 13.68
N PRO A 309 11.37 3.52 14.63
CA PRO A 309 12.24 4.70 14.71
C PRO A 309 13.26 4.72 13.58
N VAL A 310 13.57 5.91 13.08
CA VAL A 310 14.68 6.17 12.15
C VAL A 310 15.70 7.01 12.92
N GLU A 311 16.73 6.35 13.44
CA GLU A 311 17.68 6.94 14.41
C GLU A 311 18.45 8.13 13.83
N GLU A 312 18.90 8.04 12.58
CA GLU A 312 19.68 9.09 11.91
C GLU A 312 18.89 10.40 11.77
N GLU A 313 17.58 10.29 11.52
CA GLU A 313 16.67 11.42 11.31
C GLU A 313 15.97 11.85 12.62
N GLN A 314 16.07 11.06 13.70
CA GLN A 314 15.37 11.24 14.97
C GLN A 314 13.84 11.39 14.81
N VAL A 315 13.25 10.55 13.95
CA VAL A 315 11.81 10.52 13.69
C VAL A 315 11.24 9.12 13.88
N LEU A 316 9.94 9.05 14.14
CA LEU A 316 9.17 7.82 14.01
C LEU A 316 8.61 7.76 12.59
N ARG A 317 8.96 6.73 11.83
CA ARG A 317 8.39 6.44 10.52
C ARG A 317 7.14 5.59 10.68
N VAL A 318 6.06 6.03 10.05
CA VAL A 318 4.74 5.43 10.17
C VAL A 318 4.18 5.12 8.79
N THR A 319 3.70 3.89 8.61
CA THR A 319 2.98 3.45 7.43
C THR A 319 1.57 3.03 7.84
N ALA A 320 0.55 3.63 7.25
CA ALA A 320 -0.83 3.20 7.37
C ALA A 320 -1.35 2.72 6.00
N LYS A 321 -1.69 1.44 5.91
CA LYS A 321 -2.13 0.79 4.67
C LYS A 321 -3.56 0.29 4.82
N TYR A 322 -4.44 0.68 3.91
CA TYR A 322 -5.83 0.20 3.87
C TYR A 322 -6.00 -0.93 2.85
N GLU A 323 -6.71 -1.98 3.26
CA GLU A 323 -7.05 -3.13 2.43
C GLU A 323 -8.53 -3.46 2.62
N THR A 324 -9.24 -3.67 1.50
CA THR A 324 -10.66 -4.06 1.52
C THR A 324 -10.82 -5.48 2.02
N ALA A 325 -12.02 -5.84 2.48
CA ALA A 325 -12.34 -7.21 2.89
C ALA A 325 -12.00 -8.28 1.84
N ALA A 326 -12.19 -7.97 0.54
CA ALA A 326 -11.87 -8.88 -0.55
C ALA A 326 -10.37 -9.11 -0.70
N GLU A 327 -9.56 -8.06 -0.57
CA GLU A 327 -8.10 -8.15 -0.63
C GLU A 327 -7.54 -8.91 0.57
N VAL A 328 -8.06 -8.65 1.76
CA VAL A 328 -7.69 -9.38 2.99
C VAL A 328 -7.98 -10.87 2.82
N ALA A 329 -9.18 -11.23 2.35
CA ALA A 329 -9.54 -12.64 2.11
C ALA A 329 -8.64 -13.31 1.05
N ALA A 330 -8.20 -12.57 0.03
CA ALA A 330 -7.26 -13.08 -0.98
C ALA A 330 -5.86 -13.32 -0.39
N ILE A 331 -5.38 -12.41 0.46
CA ILE A 331 -4.10 -12.54 1.18
C ILE A 331 -4.14 -13.74 2.12
N GLU A 332 -5.20 -13.86 2.95
CA GLU A 332 -5.39 -14.98 3.87
C GLU A 332 -5.39 -16.32 3.13
N LYS A 333 -6.15 -16.42 2.03
CA LYS A 333 -6.18 -17.63 1.19
C LYS A 333 -4.81 -18.00 0.63
N LYS A 334 -4.02 -17.00 0.22
CA LYS A 334 -2.66 -17.23 -0.29
C LYS A 334 -1.75 -17.74 0.83
N LEU A 335 -1.80 -17.12 2.00
CA LEU A 335 -1.01 -17.53 3.16
C LEU A 335 -1.35 -18.96 3.61
N ASP A 336 -2.63 -19.32 3.67
CA ASP A 336 -3.07 -20.68 4.00
C ASP A 336 -2.56 -21.72 3.00
N ALA A 337 -2.58 -21.40 1.71
CA ALA A 337 -2.05 -22.29 0.67
C ALA A 337 -0.53 -22.48 0.78
N GLU A 338 0.21 -21.40 1.08
CA GLU A 338 1.66 -21.43 1.31
C GLU A 338 2.00 -22.24 2.57
N MET A 339 1.31 -22.01 3.69
CA MET A 339 1.48 -22.78 4.91
C MET A 339 1.16 -24.27 4.71
N ALA A 340 0.08 -24.60 3.99
CA ALA A 340 -0.26 -25.98 3.67
C ALA A 340 0.82 -26.65 2.80
N THR A 341 1.41 -25.90 1.85
CA THR A 341 2.50 -26.39 1.01
C THR A 341 3.78 -26.59 1.82
N ALA A 342 4.13 -25.64 2.70
CA ALA A 342 5.26 -25.74 3.61
C ALA A 342 5.12 -26.93 4.56
N LYS A 343 3.93 -27.16 5.12
CA LYS A 343 3.64 -28.32 5.97
C LYS A 343 3.80 -29.64 5.23
N LYS A 344 3.25 -29.76 4.01
CA LYS A 344 3.42 -30.96 3.17
C LYS A 344 4.90 -31.21 2.85
N ARG A 345 5.66 -30.16 2.57
CA ARG A 345 7.10 -30.26 2.33
C ARG A 345 7.84 -30.73 3.58
N ALA A 346 7.54 -30.16 4.75
CA ALA A 346 8.14 -30.59 6.02
C ALA A 346 7.80 -32.05 6.37
N GLU A 347 6.56 -32.49 6.12
CA GLU A 347 6.15 -33.89 6.31
C GLU A 347 6.86 -34.84 5.34
N LEU A 348 7.00 -34.44 4.07
CA LEU A 348 7.76 -35.23 3.09
C LEU A 348 9.24 -35.32 3.47
N GLU A 349 9.84 -34.21 3.91
CA GLU A 349 11.23 -34.18 4.38
C GLU A 349 11.42 -35.07 5.62
N LYS A 350 10.47 -35.05 6.56
CA LYS A 350 10.50 -35.93 7.74
C LYS A 350 10.37 -37.42 7.40
N ASN A 351 9.58 -37.75 6.37
CA ASN A 351 9.32 -39.14 5.98
C ASN A 351 10.31 -39.68 4.93
N THR A 352 11.20 -38.84 4.40
CA THR A 352 12.23 -39.27 3.45
C THR A 352 13.39 -39.90 4.23
N PRO A 353 13.72 -41.18 4.00
CA PRO A 353 14.85 -41.82 4.67
C PRO A 353 16.13 -41.03 4.43
N LEU A 354 16.80 -40.65 5.51
CA LEU A 354 18.05 -39.91 5.42
C LEU A 354 19.16 -40.83 4.88
N PRO A 355 19.96 -40.37 3.91
CA PRO A 355 21.10 -41.13 3.43
C PRO A 355 22.11 -41.32 4.57
N LYS A 356 22.64 -42.54 4.69
CA LYS A 356 23.65 -42.86 5.70
C LYS A 356 25.03 -42.45 5.23
N VAL A 357 25.72 -41.70 6.07
CA VAL A 357 27.09 -41.22 5.87
C VAL A 357 27.99 -42.04 6.77
N SER A 358 28.81 -42.89 6.15
CA SER A 358 29.78 -43.70 6.88
C SER A 358 30.98 -42.86 7.30
N VAL A 359 31.26 -42.82 8.60
CA VAL A 359 32.37 -42.09 9.20
C VAL A 359 33.28 -43.07 9.93
N GLN A 360 34.56 -43.06 9.57
CA GLN A 360 35.61 -43.75 10.31
C GLN A 360 36.01 -42.88 11.50
N LEU A 361 35.91 -43.45 12.71
CA LEU A 361 36.36 -42.81 13.93
C LEU A 361 37.88 -42.96 14.07
N PRO A 362 38.62 -41.89 14.37
CA PRO A 362 40.05 -41.98 14.65
C PRO A 362 40.32 -42.88 15.87
N ALA A 363 41.37 -43.72 15.80
CA ALA A 363 41.65 -44.75 16.81
C ALA A 363 41.84 -44.21 18.24
N LYS A 364 42.18 -42.92 18.38
CA LYS A 364 42.43 -42.25 19.66
C LYS A 364 41.24 -41.40 20.16
N ALA A 365 40.14 -41.36 19.42
CA ALA A 365 38.95 -40.61 19.80
C ALA A 365 38.02 -41.47 20.66
N ARG A 366 37.54 -40.91 21.76
CA ARG A 366 36.51 -41.53 22.61
C ARG A 366 35.18 -40.85 22.36
N LEU A 367 34.22 -41.62 21.87
CA LEU A 367 32.85 -41.16 21.67
C LEU A 367 32.16 -40.95 23.04
N THR A 368 31.63 -39.75 23.27
CA THR A 368 30.93 -39.36 24.51
C THR A 368 29.43 -39.27 24.31
N GLU A 369 28.98 -38.86 23.13
CA GLU A 369 27.57 -38.87 22.72
C GLU A 369 27.44 -39.49 21.31
N GLU A 370 26.43 -40.34 21.11
CA GLU A 370 26.13 -40.96 19.82
C GLU A 370 24.64 -40.90 19.53
N SER A 371 24.27 -40.13 18.51
CA SER A 371 22.95 -40.17 17.88
C SER A 371 23.10 -40.35 16.36
N SER A 372 21.98 -40.54 15.66
CA SER A 372 22.00 -40.69 14.21
C SER A 372 22.38 -39.40 13.47
N THR A 373 22.38 -38.23 14.12
CA THR A 373 22.71 -36.94 13.46
C THR A 373 23.79 -36.14 14.18
N LYS A 374 24.21 -36.56 15.37
CA LYS A 374 25.22 -35.86 16.17
C LYS A 374 26.07 -36.84 16.94
N TRP A 375 27.39 -36.72 16.80
CA TRP A 375 28.39 -37.42 17.60
C TRP A 375 29.25 -36.41 18.34
N GLU A 376 29.49 -36.64 19.63
CA GLU A 376 30.48 -35.91 20.41
C GLU A 376 31.66 -36.82 20.73
N LEU A 377 32.87 -36.30 20.55
CA LEU A 377 34.11 -37.03 20.67
C LEU A 377 35.06 -36.25 21.57
N THR A 378 35.80 -36.99 22.39
CA THR A 378 36.92 -36.46 23.17
C THR A 378 38.23 -37.04 22.66
N VAL A 379 39.25 -36.19 22.52
CA VAL A 379 40.62 -36.58 22.17
C VAL A 379 41.61 -35.99 23.17
N ALA A 380 42.85 -36.51 23.17
CA ALA A 380 43.91 -35.93 23.99
C ALA A 380 44.15 -34.45 23.64
N THR A 381 44.59 -33.68 24.62
CA THR A 381 44.92 -32.26 24.48
C THR A 381 45.87 -32.00 23.31
N GLY A 382 45.58 -30.95 22.52
CA GLY A 382 46.36 -30.58 21.34
C GLY A 382 46.16 -31.50 20.12
N GLN A 383 45.14 -32.36 20.11
CA GLN A 383 44.87 -33.30 19.01
C GLN A 383 43.60 -32.98 18.22
N ALA A 384 42.77 -32.00 18.62
CA ALA A 384 41.47 -31.80 17.95
C ALA A 384 41.59 -31.46 16.48
N LYS A 385 42.40 -30.45 16.14
CA LYS A 385 42.61 -30.02 14.75
C LYS A 385 43.16 -31.15 13.86
N ALA A 386 44.13 -31.92 14.37
CA ALA A 386 44.70 -33.05 13.65
C ALA A 386 43.66 -34.16 13.42
N THR A 387 42.85 -34.45 14.44
CA THR A 387 41.76 -35.44 14.39
C THR A 387 40.69 -35.02 13.38
N VAL A 388 40.24 -33.76 13.43
CA VAL A 388 39.26 -33.21 12.47
C VAL A 388 39.85 -33.18 11.05
N ALA A 389 41.12 -32.85 10.88
CA ALA A 389 41.78 -32.91 9.56
C ALA A 389 41.86 -34.33 8.99
N GLU A 390 42.10 -35.35 9.82
CA GLU A 390 42.04 -36.75 9.41
C GLU A 390 40.61 -37.13 8.99
N MET A 391 39.62 -36.78 9.79
CA MET A 391 38.21 -37.01 9.46
C MET A 391 37.79 -36.24 8.20
N ARG A 392 38.27 -35.03 7.94
CA ARG A 392 37.97 -34.30 6.69
C ARG A 392 38.48 -35.03 5.44
N LYS A 393 39.61 -35.73 5.52
CA LYS A 393 40.20 -36.45 4.38
C LYS A 393 39.29 -37.58 3.84
N GLN A 394 38.58 -38.31 4.70
CA GLN A 394 37.63 -39.34 4.25
C GLN A 394 36.44 -38.76 3.49
N PHE A 395 35.95 -37.57 3.90
CA PHE A 395 34.88 -36.86 3.21
C PHE A 395 35.35 -36.35 1.85
N LYS A 396 36.52 -35.68 1.79
CA LYS A 396 37.11 -35.23 0.51
C LYS A 396 37.34 -36.38 -0.46
N LYS A 397 37.88 -37.52 0.01
CA LYS A 397 38.06 -38.74 -0.81
C LYS A 397 36.74 -39.28 -1.36
N SER A 398 35.64 -39.05 -0.65
CA SER A 398 34.30 -39.46 -1.04
C SER A 398 33.56 -38.39 -1.86
N GLY A 399 34.25 -37.35 -2.34
CA GLY A 399 33.70 -36.32 -3.22
C GLY A 399 32.86 -35.26 -2.50
N TRP A 400 33.08 -35.05 -1.20
CA TRP A 400 32.47 -33.92 -0.48
C TRP A 400 33.28 -32.65 -0.71
N THR A 401 32.58 -31.54 -0.91
CA THR A 401 33.16 -30.20 -1.01
C THR A 401 33.27 -29.60 0.38
N GLU A 402 34.38 -28.94 0.68
CA GLU A 402 34.64 -28.36 2.00
C GLU A 402 34.50 -26.84 1.97
N GLU A 403 33.85 -26.32 2.99
CA GLU A 403 33.71 -24.90 3.31
C GLU A 403 34.25 -24.69 4.73
N VAL A 404 35.40 -24.04 4.83
CA VAL A 404 36.07 -23.78 6.11
C VAL A 404 35.63 -22.41 6.61
N LEU A 405 34.98 -22.37 7.77
CA LEU A 405 34.57 -21.12 8.42
C LEU A 405 35.65 -20.62 9.39
N ILE A 406 36.14 -21.52 10.25
CA ILE A 406 37.20 -21.24 11.23
C ILE A 406 38.13 -22.47 11.35
N ASP A 407 39.45 -22.29 11.27
CA ASP A 407 40.45 -23.38 11.37
C ASP A 407 41.66 -22.93 12.21
N ASP A 408 41.42 -22.59 13.47
CA ASP A 408 42.45 -22.22 14.45
C ASP A 408 42.96 -23.49 15.19
N GLY A 409 44.12 -23.41 15.84
CA GLY A 409 44.60 -24.47 16.73
C GLY A 409 43.68 -24.73 17.94
N MET A 410 43.02 -23.70 18.48
CA MET A 410 42.18 -23.82 19.68
C MET A 410 40.69 -24.01 19.41
N VAL A 411 40.18 -23.55 18.27
CA VAL A 411 38.78 -23.71 17.88
C VAL A 411 38.67 -23.88 16.38
N GLY A 412 37.70 -24.64 15.91
CA GLY A 412 37.42 -24.68 14.48
C GLY A 412 36.00 -25.09 14.18
N GLU A 413 35.52 -24.63 13.02
CA GLU A 413 34.22 -24.92 12.46
C GLU A 413 34.39 -25.14 10.95
N ILE A 414 34.07 -26.35 10.50
CA ILE A 414 34.22 -26.78 9.10
C ILE A 414 32.94 -27.46 8.66
N THR A 415 32.43 -27.06 7.50
CA THR A 415 31.25 -27.64 6.88
C THR A 415 31.62 -28.39 5.60
N LEU A 416 31.13 -29.62 5.45
CA LEU A 416 31.33 -30.46 4.28
C LEU A 416 29.98 -30.73 3.62
N LYS A 417 29.89 -30.53 2.30
CA LYS A 417 28.63 -30.67 1.53
C LYS A 417 28.78 -31.70 0.40
N LYS A 418 27.73 -32.52 0.19
CA LYS A 418 27.60 -33.43 -0.96
C LYS A 418 26.13 -33.51 -1.39
N GLY A 419 25.79 -32.81 -2.47
CA GLY A 419 24.39 -32.64 -2.87
C GLY A 419 23.62 -31.87 -1.80
N ARG A 420 22.55 -32.47 -1.26
CA ARG A 420 21.78 -31.92 -0.14
C ARG A 420 22.30 -32.31 1.25
N GLN A 421 23.27 -33.22 1.31
CA GLN A 421 23.81 -33.71 2.58
C GLN A 421 24.88 -32.75 3.07
N GLU A 422 24.88 -32.49 4.37
CA GLU A 422 25.84 -31.63 5.03
C GLU A 422 26.36 -32.31 6.30
N VAL A 423 27.66 -32.18 6.54
CA VAL A 423 28.31 -32.65 7.76
C VAL A 423 29.20 -31.53 8.27
N SER A 424 28.94 -31.05 9.48
CA SER A 424 29.74 -30.03 10.14
C SER A 424 30.59 -30.63 11.26
N PHE A 425 31.79 -30.10 11.39
CA PHE A 425 32.73 -30.36 12.45
C PHE A 425 32.90 -29.08 13.25
N SER A 426 32.69 -29.13 14.55
CA SER A 426 33.16 -28.10 15.47
C SER A 426 34.10 -28.71 16.50
N TYR A 427 35.13 -27.97 16.91
CA TYR A 427 36.02 -28.43 17.97
C TYR A 427 36.52 -27.31 18.85
N VAL A 428 36.84 -27.67 20.10
CA VAL A 428 37.46 -26.79 21.10
C VAL A 428 38.63 -27.55 21.75
N ASP A 429 39.83 -26.99 21.67
CA ASP A 429 41.07 -27.57 22.20
C ASP A 429 41.87 -26.49 22.94
N PRO A 430 41.58 -26.25 24.22
CA PRO A 430 42.18 -25.15 24.96
C PRO A 430 43.63 -25.44 25.39
N GLY A 431 44.18 -26.63 25.10
CA GLY A 431 45.58 -26.96 25.34
C GLY A 431 45.94 -27.41 26.76
N PHE A 432 44.97 -27.52 27.68
CA PHE A 432 45.20 -27.99 29.06
C PHE A 432 44.17 -28.99 29.61
N ILE A 433 43.11 -29.28 28.84
CA ILE A 433 42.14 -30.36 29.11
C ILE A 433 41.92 -31.18 27.83
N PRO A 434 41.34 -32.40 27.91
CA PRO A 434 40.95 -33.15 26.71
C PRO A 434 40.11 -32.28 25.78
N ALA A 435 40.35 -32.39 24.48
CA ALA A 435 39.68 -31.58 23.49
C ALA A 435 38.35 -32.23 23.08
N GLU A 436 37.37 -31.39 22.75
CA GLU A 436 36.03 -31.80 22.35
C GLU A 436 35.83 -31.55 20.86
N ILE A 437 35.24 -32.53 20.17
CA ILE A 437 34.88 -32.44 18.76
C ILE A 437 33.41 -32.85 18.64
N THR A 438 32.59 -31.98 18.05
CA THR A 438 31.23 -32.30 17.64
C THR A 438 31.19 -32.53 16.14
N LEU A 439 30.59 -33.64 15.75
CA LEU A 439 30.24 -33.95 14.38
C LEU A 439 28.72 -33.92 14.25
N GLN A 440 28.19 -33.10 13.36
CA GLN A 440 26.75 -32.99 13.14
C GLN A 440 26.42 -33.19 11.67
N ALA A 441 25.41 -34.01 11.38
CA ALA A 441 24.90 -34.23 10.03
C ALA A 441 23.53 -33.57 9.86
N SER A 442 23.37 -32.84 8.76
CA SER A 442 22.11 -32.28 8.29
C SER A 442 21.73 -32.95 6.97
N HIS A 443 20.46 -33.37 6.86
CA HIS A 443 19.94 -34.15 5.73
C HIS A 443 20.69 -35.48 5.47
N ALA A 444 21.30 -36.06 6.51
CA ALA A 444 21.99 -37.35 6.49
C ALA A 444 22.00 -37.97 7.90
N GLU A 445 22.22 -39.29 7.97
CA GLU A 445 22.47 -40.00 9.22
C GLU A 445 23.93 -40.42 9.32
N LEU A 446 24.58 -40.17 10.46
CA LEU A 446 25.91 -40.66 10.79
C LEU A 446 25.86 -42.16 11.11
N GLN A 447 26.73 -42.92 10.47
CA GLN A 447 26.95 -44.33 10.78
C GLN A 447 28.44 -44.62 10.90
N LYS A 448 28.86 -45.44 11.86
CA LYS A 448 30.24 -45.93 11.94
C LYS A 448 30.57 -46.78 10.73
N ALA A 449 31.68 -46.48 10.06
CA ALA A 449 32.18 -47.36 9.00
C ALA A 449 32.60 -48.71 9.61
N HIS A 450 32.13 -49.82 9.02
CA HIS A 450 32.62 -51.15 9.40
C HIS A 450 34.10 -51.28 9.01
N ALA A 451 34.93 -51.75 9.95
CA ALA A 451 36.30 -52.14 9.64
C ALA A 451 36.24 -53.24 8.56
N LYS A 452 36.95 -53.04 7.44
CA LYS A 452 37.24 -54.15 6.54
C LYS A 452 38.14 -55.11 7.30
N GLU A 453 37.63 -56.30 7.61
CA GLU A 453 38.43 -57.44 8.09
C GLU A 453 39.56 -57.77 7.12
#